data_AF-A0A928IVH0-F1
#
_entry.id   AF-A0A928IVH0-F1
#
_cell.length_a   1.000
_cell.length_b   1.000
_cell.length_c   1.000
_cell.angle_alpha   90.00
_cell.angle_beta   90.00
_cell.angle_gamma   90.00
#
_symmetry.space_group_name_H-M   'P 1'
#
loop_
_entity.id
_entity.type
_entity.pdbx_description
1 polymer ?
#
loop_
_entity_poly.entity_id
_entity_poly.type
_entity_poly.pdbx_seq_one_letter_code
_entity_poly.pdbx_strand_id
1 'polypeptide(L)'
;MRKIRSELKIKPKKQGNKLWLWVKRLTDSLYHKAATSAVGRSLNDYVGEEKVLESSVFLCKLKELFSKFDTKSAKYLLQRGVENSRILGYISNIITKALNSLIRQYGVFAFSLGLYTVIVYFLGSYTNGIINVSYLHLAVGLAQILTSIPMLISKKTLCEALKESLIASFLLFDFLGLSEELFDIKRDESYIAGPFPLILGLSAGLATTFISPLTLLFITGVLIMAVITLVSPESGLVAVIAFMPFMNGEHLRYAVAFIAFSYIFKTLRGKRTFKLELTDYAVAALGFIVLLGSIITLSPEVSREYTSVTVTYLCAYFIIVNNIKTVPWINRTVGSVIFALVCSVLFGAIQKFALGADFIFTEDIIKGNSVTSFFSAPEALSLFIILFIFYLFAYNIRTKMTLVRRLFIFILSAVSILSLFYTDIPLAFCCFIAALFIFYMLYSKMTLIFSVLIAAALPFVRYILPAFIMKAVNEYIAVIKQDLLESVQVMKVSLNMALERMIGGSGSGSYDYIYTQYNAEGIVPASRSTYIQTSVELGIIGLIAFLIVIYLFIKCNFSLFAKQGVGQKNIYSVAGFSGIAGVLILANFENLWQDPHFIFAFWVALGLCMAIKRQRLSVQRGYDQYLLKNG
;
A
#
# COMPACT_ATOMS: atom_id res chain seq x y z
N MET A 1 48.57 3.86 10.03
CA MET A 1 47.93 2.89 9.12
C MET A 1 48.56 1.48 9.04
N ARG A 2 49.80 1.20 9.53
CA ARG A 2 50.34 -0.19 9.58
C ARG A 2 50.04 -0.97 10.87
N LYS A 3 49.71 -0.30 11.98
CA LYS A 3 49.40 -0.92 13.30
C LYS A 3 47.92 -1.29 13.53
N ILE A 4 47.01 -0.82 12.68
CA ILE A 4 45.56 -1.16 12.73
C ILE A 4 45.26 -2.43 11.89
N ARG A 5 46.17 -2.83 11.00
CA ARG A 5 46.05 -4.07 10.22
C ARG A 5 46.32 -5.35 11.02
N SER A 6 46.98 -5.26 12.18
CA SER A 6 47.32 -6.44 12.99
C SER A 6 46.21 -6.90 13.93
N GLU A 7 45.24 -6.04 14.27
CA GLU A 7 44.16 -6.38 15.22
C GLU A 7 42.82 -6.76 14.57
N LEU A 8 42.71 -6.63 13.23
CA LEU A 8 41.56 -7.13 12.44
C LEU A 8 41.83 -8.53 11.84
N LYS A 9 42.65 -9.36 12.49
CA LYS A 9 42.66 -10.81 12.22
C LYS A 9 41.40 -11.42 12.82
N ILE A 10 40.28 -11.22 12.11
CA ILE A 10 39.13 -12.12 12.18
C ILE A 10 39.69 -13.51 11.90
N LYS A 11 39.80 -14.34 12.96
CA LYS A 11 40.10 -15.77 12.83
C LYS A 11 39.19 -16.32 11.73
N PRO A 12 39.71 -16.96 10.67
CA PRO A 12 38.85 -17.58 9.67
C PRO A 12 38.02 -18.64 10.39
N LYS A 13 36.72 -18.39 10.51
CA LYS A 13 35.75 -19.42 10.93
C LYS A 13 35.97 -20.63 10.01
N LYS A 14 36.18 -21.78 10.65
CA LYS A 14 36.32 -23.16 10.10
C LYS A 14 36.20 -23.26 8.58
N GLN A 15 37.25 -23.79 7.94
CA GLN A 15 37.25 -24.25 6.55
C GLN A 15 35.89 -24.88 6.20
N GLY A 16 35.09 -24.15 5.42
CA GLY A 16 33.87 -24.71 4.84
C GLY A 16 34.26 -25.88 3.93
N ASN A 17 33.41 -26.91 3.92
CA ASN A 17 33.55 -28.10 3.10
C ASN A 17 34.02 -27.73 1.67
N LYS A 18 35.03 -28.41 1.10
CA LYS A 18 35.61 -28.04 -0.23
C LYS A 18 34.53 -27.85 -1.29
N LEU A 19 33.49 -28.69 -1.26
CA LEU A 19 32.31 -28.62 -2.12
C LEU A 19 31.55 -27.29 -1.99
N TRP A 20 31.39 -26.78 -0.76
CA TRP A 20 30.73 -25.50 -0.48
C TRP A 20 31.51 -24.31 -1.07
N LEU A 21 32.84 -24.40 -1.07
CA LEU A 21 33.72 -23.38 -1.64
C LEU A 21 33.70 -23.37 -3.18
N TRP A 22 33.59 -24.54 -3.80
CA TRP A 22 33.36 -24.69 -5.24
C TRP A 22 31.99 -24.14 -5.68
N VAL A 23 30.93 -24.51 -4.97
CA VAL A 23 29.56 -24.00 -5.17
C VAL A 23 29.52 -22.47 -5.08
N LYS A 24 30.23 -21.89 -4.11
CA LYS A 24 30.36 -20.43 -3.98
C LYS A 24 31.05 -19.79 -5.18
N ARG A 25 32.16 -20.37 -5.65
CA ARG A 25 32.90 -19.85 -6.82
C ARG A 25 32.07 -19.92 -8.10
N LEU A 26 31.32 -21.00 -8.29
CA LEU A 26 30.47 -21.19 -9.47
C LEU A 26 29.33 -20.16 -9.46
N THR A 27 28.63 -19.99 -8.33
CA THR A 27 27.59 -18.96 -8.20
C THR A 27 28.15 -17.55 -8.39
N ASP A 28 29.26 -17.20 -7.76
CA ASP A 28 29.89 -15.90 -7.96
C ASP A 28 30.26 -15.65 -9.43
N SER A 29 30.72 -16.67 -10.16
CA SER A 29 31.00 -16.60 -11.60
C SER A 29 29.74 -16.38 -12.45
N LEU A 30 28.65 -17.09 -12.16
CA LEU A 30 27.37 -16.91 -12.86
C LEU A 30 26.79 -15.51 -12.67
N TYR A 31 26.75 -15.03 -11.41
CA TYR A 31 26.30 -13.68 -11.12
C TYR A 31 27.21 -12.61 -11.75
N HIS A 32 28.52 -12.84 -11.78
CA HIS A 32 29.44 -11.94 -12.46
C HIS A 32 29.18 -11.88 -13.96
N LYS A 33 29.02 -13.03 -14.64
CA LYS A 33 28.67 -13.08 -16.07
C LYS A 33 27.31 -12.44 -16.36
N ALA A 34 26.32 -12.65 -15.50
CA ALA A 34 25.01 -12.02 -15.63
C ALA A 34 25.14 -10.48 -15.51
N ALA A 35 25.92 -9.99 -14.55
CA ALA A 35 26.13 -8.55 -14.36
C ALA A 35 26.94 -7.90 -15.51
N THR A 36 27.90 -8.60 -16.11
CA THR A 36 28.73 -8.08 -17.21
C THR A 36 28.13 -8.27 -18.61
N SER A 37 27.02 -9.00 -18.72
CA SER A 37 26.24 -9.14 -19.96
C SER A 37 25.71 -7.80 -20.48
N ALA A 38 25.37 -7.70 -21.76
CA ALA A 38 24.81 -6.47 -22.34
C ALA A 38 23.52 -6.03 -21.61
N VAL A 39 22.66 -7.00 -21.29
CA VAL A 39 21.43 -6.78 -20.49
C VAL A 39 21.78 -6.33 -19.07
N GLY A 40 22.76 -6.97 -18.42
CA GLY A 40 23.22 -6.61 -17.08
C GLY A 40 23.80 -5.19 -17.00
N ARG A 41 24.57 -4.77 -18.00
CA ARG A 41 25.09 -3.39 -18.09
C ARG A 41 23.96 -2.38 -18.27
N SER A 42 23.02 -2.67 -19.17
CA SER A 42 21.82 -1.83 -19.37
C SER A 42 21.03 -1.69 -18.08
N LEU A 43 20.81 -2.78 -17.32
CA LEU A 43 20.06 -2.75 -16.06
C LEU A 43 20.79 -2.03 -14.91
N ASN A 44 22.12 -1.93 -14.95
CA ASN A 44 22.90 -1.32 -13.86
C ASN A 44 23.08 0.19 -14.00
N ASP A 45 22.94 0.74 -15.21
CA ASP A 45 23.25 2.16 -15.52
C ASP A 45 22.08 3.15 -15.33
N TYR A 46 21.25 2.91 -14.31
CA TYR A 46 20.14 3.82 -14.00
C TYR A 46 20.62 5.26 -13.70
N VAL A 47 21.72 5.39 -12.94
CA VAL A 47 22.20 6.70 -12.48
C VAL A 47 22.89 7.48 -13.61
N GLY A 48 23.48 6.80 -14.60
CA GLY A 48 24.01 7.45 -15.80
C GLY A 48 22.87 8.06 -16.61
N GLU A 49 21.84 7.28 -16.90
CA GLU A 49 20.66 7.76 -17.64
C GLU A 49 19.90 8.87 -16.94
N GLU A 50 19.80 8.82 -15.62
CA GLU A 50 19.20 9.90 -14.83
C GLU A 50 19.95 11.22 -15.03
N LYS A 51 21.29 11.20 -15.06
CA LYS A 51 22.11 12.40 -15.36
C LYS A 51 21.96 12.87 -16.80
N VAL A 52 21.86 11.95 -17.75
CA VAL A 52 21.62 12.28 -19.17
C VAL A 52 20.24 12.94 -19.33
N LEU A 53 19.22 12.43 -18.66
CA LEU A 53 17.90 13.03 -18.64
C LEU A 53 17.93 14.42 -17.99
N GLU A 54 18.62 14.59 -16.86
CA GLU A 54 18.77 15.89 -16.18
C GLU A 54 19.47 16.94 -17.06
N SER A 55 20.36 16.53 -17.96
CA SER A 55 21.07 17.38 -18.91
C SER A 55 20.39 17.49 -20.28
N SER A 56 19.29 16.77 -20.50
CA SER A 56 18.57 16.77 -21.77
C SER A 56 17.92 18.12 -22.09
N VAL A 57 17.95 18.51 -23.36
CA VAL A 57 17.37 19.77 -23.85
C VAL A 57 15.88 19.86 -23.53
N PHE A 58 15.16 18.73 -23.60
CA PHE A 58 13.73 18.66 -23.25
C PHE A 58 13.49 19.06 -21.79
N LEU A 59 14.23 18.44 -20.86
CA LEU A 59 14.03 18.68 -19.43
C LEU A 59 14.55 20.07 -19.02
N CYS A 60 15.60 20.57 -19.67
CA CYS A 60 16.04 21.96 -19.55
C CYS A 60 14.99 22.95 -20.04
N LYS A 61 14.39 22.75 -21.23
CA LYS A 61 13.29 23.60 -21.75
C LYS A 61 12.05 23.52 -20.87
N LEU A 62 11.71 22.33 -20.37
CA LEU A 62 10.58 22.12 -19.49
C LEU A 62 10.82 22.85 -18.16
N LYS A 63 12.00 22.72 -17.55
CA LYS A 63 12.40 23.52 -16.38
C LYS A 63 12.39 25.03 -16.68
N GLU A 64 12.84 25.45 -17.87
CA GLU A 64 12.85 26.85 -18.29
C GLU A 64 11.42 27.40 -18.39
N LEU A 65 10.49 26.68 -19.04
CA LEU A 65 9.06 27.01 -19.11
C LEU A 65 8.44 27.12 -17.72
N PHE A 66 8.71 26.17 -16.82
CA PHE A 66 8.23 26.22 -15.44
C PHE A 66 8.92 27.31 -14.59
N SER A 67 10.13 27.74 -14.96
CA SER A 67 10.86 28.84 -14.30
C SER A 67 10.44 30.23 -14.79
N LYS A 68 9.90 30.33 -16.03
CA LYS A 68 9.31 31.55 -16.59
C LYS A 68 7.96 31.90 -15.95
N PHE A 69 7.22 30.89 -15.48
CA PHE A 69 6.24 31.13 -14.43
C PHE A 69 6.99 31.59 -13.18
N ASP A 70 6.69 32.79 -12.67
CA ASP A 70 7.37 33.41 -11.54
C ASP A 70 7.05 32.67 -10.22
N THR A 71 7.53 31.42 -10.15
CA THR A 71 7.17 30.43 -9.13
C THR A 71 7.73 30.79 -7.77
N LYS A 72 8.78 31.62 -7.68
CA LYS A 72 9.28 32.12 -6.39
C LYS A 72 8.36 33.19 -5.82
N SER A 73 7.99 34.18 -6.63
CA SER A 73 7.06 35.24 -6.24
C SER A 73 5.67 34.67 -5.95
N ALA A 74 5.15 33.80 -6.82
CA ALA A 74 3.88 33.11 -6.61
C ALA A 74 3.89 32.19 -5.39
N LYS A 75 4.96 31.41 -5.15
CA LYS A 75 5.10 30.60 -3.93
C LYS A 75 5.19 31.47 -2.68
N TYR A 76 5.91 32.59 -2.74
CA TYR A 76 6.02 33.51 -1.62
C TYR A 76 4.69 34.20 -1.31
N LEU A 77 3.95 34.64 -2.33
CA LEU A 77 2.61 35.20 -2.19
C LEU A 77 1.60 34.18 -1.64
N LEU A 78 1.63 32.94 -2.16
CA LEU A 78 0.81 31.84 -1.64
C LEU A 78 1.21 31.46 -0.21
N GLN A 79 2.50 31.39 0.09
CA GLN A 79 2.99 31.12 1.44
C GLN A 79 2.53 32.19 2.42
N ARG A 80 2.66 33.48 2.06
CA ARG A 80 2.21 34.61 2.89
C ARG A 80 0.69 34.63 3.04
N GLY A 81 -0.06 34.34 1.97
CA GLY A 81 -1.52 34.25 2.02
C GLY A 81 -2.03 33.08 2.87
N VAL A 82 -1.33 31.95 2.85
CA VAL A 82 -1.66 30.76 3.64
C VAL A 82 -1.20 30.90 5.10
N GLU A 83 -0.02 31.46 5.36
CA GLU A 83 0.46 31.73 6.73
C GLU A 83 -0.37 32.80 7.44
N ASN A 84 -0.84 33.82 6.70
CA ASN A 84 -1.77 34.83 7.22
C ASN A 84 -3.23 34.38 7.14
N SER A 85 -3.51 33.16 6.70
CA SER A 85 -4.88 32.65 6.61
C SER A 85 -5.47 32.53 8.01
N ARG A 86 -6.49 33.35 8.26
CA ARG A 86 -7.28 33.29 9.50
C ARG A 86 -7.80 31.87 9.75
N ILE A 87 -8.17 31.13 8.70
CA ILE A 87 -8.72 29.76 8.80
C ILE A 87 -7.69 28.81 9.42
N LEU A 88 -6.43 28.86 8.97
CA LEU A 88 -5.37 28.00 9.53
C LEU A 88 -5.03 28.40 10.98
N GLY A 89 -5.03 29.71 11.28
CA GLY A 89 -4.91 30.20 12.65
C GLY A 89 -6.03 29.67 13.55
N TYR A 90 -7.28 29.70 13.08
CA TYR A 90 -8.43 29.15 13.80
C TYR A 90 -8.32 27.64 14.01
N ILE A 91 -8.00 26.86 12.96
CA ILE A 91 -7.85 25.40 13.08
C ILE A 91 -6.73 25.07 14.07
N SER A 92 -5.58 25.73 13.96
CA SER A 92 -4.47 25.54 14.89
C SER A 92 -4.88 25.86 16.32
N ASN A 93 -5.59 26.96 16.55
CA ASN A 93 -6.09 27.35 17.87
C ASN A 93 -7.13 26.39 18.43
N ILE A 94 -7.99 25.81 17.58
CA ILE A 94 -8.96 24.79 18.00
C ILE A 94 -8.23 23.52 18.44
N ILE A 95 -7.25 23.07 17.66
CA ILE A 95 -6.47 21.86 17.98
C ILE A 95 -5.69 22.06 19.28
N THR A 96 -5.00 23.20 19.45
CA THR A 96 -4.23 23.47 20.67
C THR A 96 -5.13 23.56 21.90
N LYS A 97 -6.28 24.24 21.80
CA LYS A 97 -7.27 24.29 22.89
C LYS A 97 -7.85 22.92 23.21
N ALA A 98 -8.14 22.09 22.20
CA ALA A 98 -8.65 20.73 22.39
C ALA A 98 -7.61 19.81 23.05
N LEU A 99 -6.34 19.91 22.68
CA LEU A 99 -5.27 19.12 23.31
C LEU A 99 -4.98 19.57 24.76
N ASN A 100 -5.08 20.88 25.03
CA ASN A 100 -4.89 21.45 26.37
C ASN A 100 -6.10 21.29 27.30
N SER A 101 -7.29 20.97 26.78
CA SER A 101 -8.47 20.83 27.63
C SER A 101 -8.37 19.60 28.54
N LEU A 102 -8.93 19.73 29.75
CA LEU A 102 -8.96 18.66 30.74
C LEU A 102 -9.82 17.49 30.26
N ILE A 103 -9.40 16.26 30.56
CA ILE A 103 -10.18 15.03 30.27
C ILE A 103 -11.58 15.11 30.87
N ARG A 104 -11.72 15.76 32.02
CA ARG A 104 -13.01 16.06 32.64
C ARG A 104 -14.00 16.75 31.70
N GLN A 105 -13.54 17.64 30.82
CA GLN A 105 -14.42 18.33 29.86
C GLN A 105 -14.96 17.36 28.80
N TYR A 106 -14.12 16.45 28.31
CA TYR A 106 -14.54 15.37 27.43
C TYR A 106 -15.48 14.37 28.13
N GLY A 107 -15.29 14.15 29.44
CA GLY A 107 -16.21 13.40 30.27
C GLY A 107 -17.60 14.06 30.36
N VAL A 108 -17.66 15.39 30.57
CA VAL A 108 -18.94 16.13 30.57
C VAL A 108 -19.65 16.03 29.20
N PHE A 109 -18.89 16.14 28.11
CA PHE A 109 -19.41 15.95 26.75
C PHE A 109 -19.96 14.53 26.54
N ALA A 110 -19.18 13.48 26.85
CA ALA A 110 -19.60 12.09 26.67
C ALA A 110 -20.80 11.72 27.56
N PHE A 111 -20.84 12.24 28.79
CA PHE A 111 -21.96 12.03 29.71
C PHE A 111 -23.25 12.67 29.17
N SER A 112 -23.19 13.95 28.80
CA SER A 112 -24.37 14.67 28.29
C SER A 112 -24.87 14.09 26.96
N LEU A 113 -23.96 13.71 26.06
CA LEU A 113 -24.31 13.03 24.83
C LEU A 113 -24.97 11.67 25.11
N GLY A 114 -24.35 10.82 25.95
CA GLY A 114 -24.87 9.50 26.30
C GLY A 114 -26.25 9.58 26.98
N LEU A 115 -26.42 10.49 27.94
CA LEU A 115 -27.70 10.69 28.64
C LEU A 115 -28.81 11.08 27.65
N TYR A 116 -28.54 12.02 26.74
CA TYR A 116 -29.52 12.43 25.74
C TYR A 116 -29.82 11.35 24.71
N THR A 117 -28.83 10.55 24.28
CA THR A 117 -29.10 9.41 23.39
C THR A 117 -30.04 8.38 24.03
N VAL A 118 -29.93 8.15 25.35
CA VAL A 118 -30.82 7.26 26.11
C VAL A 118 -32.22 7.86 26.22
N ILE A 119 -32.34 9.16 26.50
CA ILE A 119 -33.64 9.86 26.51
C ILE A 119 -34.31 9.76 25.14
N VAL A 120 -33.58 10.04 24.06
CA VAL A 120 -34.09 9.95 22.69
C VAL A 120 -34.54 8.53 22.37
N TYR A 121 -33.84 7.50 22.84
CA TYR A 121 -34.27 6.12 22.69
C TYR A 121 -35.61 5.85 23.36
N PHE A 122 -35.78 6.24 24.62
CA PHE A 122 -37.04 6.04 25.32
C PHE A 122 -38.18 6.81 24.64
N LEU A 123 -37.98 8.09 24.32
CA LEU A 123 -38.98 8.89 23.59
C LEU A 123 -39.34 8.28 22.22
N GLY A 124 -38.36 7.78 21.47
CA GLY A 124 -38.57 7.09 20.20
C GLY A 124 -39.36 5.79 20.35
N SER A 125 -39.10 5.03 21.41
CA SER A 125 -39.83 3.78 21.69
C SER A 125 -41.32 3.99 22.00
N TYR A 126 -41.69 5.15 22.55
CA TYR A 126 -43.08 5.51 22.85
C TYR A 126 -43.83 6.15 21.67
N THR A 127 -43.14 6.59 20.61
CA THR A 127 -43.74 7.38 19.51
C THR A 127 -44.15 6.55 18.28
N ASN A 128 -44.42 5.24 18.44
CA ASN A 128 -44.96 4.34 17.40
C ASN A 128 -44.29 4.49 16.01
N GLY A 129 -42.96 4.52 15.98
CA GLY A 129 -42.19 4.38 14.73
C GLY A 129 -41.90 5.67 13.95
N ILE A 130 -42.21 6.85 14.49
CA ILE A 130 -41.77 8.14 13.88
C ILE A 130 -40.24 8.28 13.94
N ILE A 131 -39.61 7.72 14.98
CA ILE A 131 -38.15 7.70 15.15
C ILE A 131 -37.71 6.23 15.11
N ASN A 132 -36.92 5.87 14.11
CA ASN A 132 -36.41 4.51 13.96
C ASN A 132 -35.25 4.28 14.95
N VAL A 133 -35.55 3.74 16.13
CA VAL A 133 -34.55 3.52 17.18
C VAL A 133 -34.34 2.04 17.45
N SER A 134 -33.09 1.59 17.38
CA SER A 134 -32.70 0.22 17.71
C SER A 134 -32.12 0.11 19.12
N TYR A 135 -32.12 -1.11 19.69
CA TYR A 135 -31.47 -1.41 20.97
C TYR A 135 -29.98 -1.03 21.02
N LEU A 136 -29.31 -0.93 19.85
CA LEU A 136 -27.94 -0.44 19.75
C LEU A 136 -27.79 1.03 20.21
N HIS A 137 -28.81 1.87 20.04
CA HIS A 137 -28.75 3.27 20.49
C HIS A 137 -28.71 3.35 22.02
N LEU A 138 -29.52 2.53 22.70
CA LEU A 138 -29.51 2.40 24.15
C LEU A 138 -28.16 1.89 24.64
N ALA A 139 -27.62 0.83 24.02
CA ALA A 139 -26.33 0.25 24.39
C ALA A 139 -25.17 1.25 24.23
N VAL A 140 -25.13 2.00 23.13
CA VAL A 140 -24.10 3.02 22.88
C VAL A 140 -24.22 4.18 23.86
N GLY A 141 -25.45 4.65 24.14
CA GLY A 141 -25.69 5.70 25.12
C GLY A 141 -25.26 5.32 26.53
N LEU A 142 -25.60 4.10 26.98
CA LEU A 142 -25.13 3.57 28.26
C LEU A 142 -23.62 3.40 28.31
N ALA A 143 -23.00 2.92 27.22
CA ALA A 143 -21.54 2.81 27.12
C ALA A 143 -20.84 4.18 27.22
N GLN A 144 -21.42 5.23 26.62
CA GLN A 144 -20.91 6.60 26.71
C GLN A 144 -21.03 7.16 28.14
N ILE A 145 -22.14 6.90 28.84
CA ILE A 145 -22.29 7.25 30.25
C ILE A 145 -21.22 6.52 31.08
N LEU A 146 -21.07 5.21 30.91
CA LEU A 146 -20.10 4.40 31.66
C LEU A 146 -18.65 4.86 31.42
N THR A 147 -18.28 5.14 30.17
CA THR A 147 -16.93 5.64 29.82
C THR A 147 -16.67 7.07 30.30
N SER A 148 -17.71 7.88 30.49
CA SER A 148 -17.56 9.25 30.97
C SER A 148 -17.19 9.36 32.46
N ILE A 149 -17.60 8.40 33.30
CA ILE A 149 -17.36 8.41 34.75
C ILE A 149 -15.88 8.52 35.10
N PRO A 150 -14.97 7.65 34.59
CA PRO A 150 -13.55 7.79 34.88
C PRO A 150 -12.95 9.08 34.29
N MET A 151 -13.49 9.57 33.16
CA MET A 151 -13.02 10.81 32.54
C MET A 151 -13.34 12.04 33.40
N LEU A 152 -14.50 12.08 34.04
CA LEU A 152 -14.94 13.18 34.91
C LEU A 152 -14.05 13.39 36.14
N ILE A 153 -13.41 12.32 36.63
CA ILE A 153 -12.54 12.33 37.82
C ILE A 153 -11.13 12.83 37.47
N SER A 154 -10.71 12.69 36.22
CA SER A 154 -9.33 12.98 35.80
C SER A 154 -9.03 14.49 35.73
N LYS A 155 -7.89 14.88 36.33
CA LYS A 155 -7.34 16.25 36.29
C LYS A 155 -6.24 16.43 35.22
N LYS A 156 -5.99 15.40 34.42
CA LYS A 156 -5.01 15.42 33.35
C LYS A 156 -5.56 16.15 32.12
N THR A 157 -4.68 16.78 31.35
CA THR A 157 -5.04 17.30 30.02
C THR A 157 -5.18 16.14 29.03
N LEU A 158 -5.91 16.33 27.93
CA LEU A 158 -5.99 15.31 26.88
C LEU A 158 -4.59 14.94 26.37
N CYS A 159 -3.73 15.94 26.22
CA CYS A 159 -2.34 15.77 25.82
C CYS A 159 -1.53 14.86 26.77
N GLU A 160 -1.60 15.10 28.08
CA GLU A 160 -0.96 14.25 29.10
C GLU A 160 -1.51 12.82 29.03
N ALA A 161 -2.83 12.64 28.88
CA ALA A 161 -3.45 11.32 28.76
C ALA A 161 -3.03 10.55 27.51
N LEU A 162 -2.93 11.21 26.37
CA LEU A 162 -2.52 10.57 25.11
C LEU A 162 -1.06 10.10 25.16
N LYS A 163 -0.19 10.84 25.87
CA LYS A 163 1.21 10.46 26.07
C LYS A 163 1.39 9.28 27.04
N GLU A 164 0.66 9.27 28.14
CA GLU A 164 0.76 8.22 29.15
C GLU A 164 0.02 6.93 28.80
N SER A 165 -1.01 7.01 27.96
CA SER A 165 -1.80 5.84 27.55
C SER A 165 -1.00 4.93 26.63
N LEU A 166 -0.85 3.65 27.00
CA LEU A 166 -0.13 2.65 26.21
C LEU A 166 -0.71 2.47 24.80
N ILE A 167 -2.04 2.51 24.67
CA ILE A 167 -2.73 2.28 23.38
C ILE A 167 -2.63 3.54 22.53
N ALA A 168 -2.88 4.72 23.12
CA ALA A 168 -2.86 5.96 22.36
C ALA A 168 -1.44 6.35 21.95
N SER A 169 -0.45 6.14 22.83
CA SER A 169 0.95 6.42 22.53
C SER A 169 1.46 5.52 21.40
N PHE A 170 1.13 4.22 21.45
CA PHE A 170 1.43 3.29 20.38
C PHE A 170 0.76 3.70 19.06
N LEU A 171 -0.53 4.03 19.07
CA LEU A 171 -1.26 4.37 17.85
C LEU A 171 -0.76 5.69 17.24
N LEU A 172 -0.60 6.74 18.04
CA LEU A 172 -0.24 8.08 17.56
C LEU A 172 1.25 8.23 17.23
N PHE A 173 2.14 7.76 18.11
CA PHE A 173 3.59 8.02 18.00
C PHE A 173 4.35 6.87 17.33
N ASP A 174 4.04 5.61 17.67
CA ASP A 174 4.74 4.47 17.08
C ASP A 174 4.19 4.14 15.70
N PHE A 175 2.87 3.96 15.59
CA PHE A 175 2.19 3.53 14.36
C PHE A 175 2.02 4.69 13.36
N LEU A 176 1.27 5.74 13.73
CA LEU A 176 1.05 6.91 12.86
C LEU A 176 2.26 7.82 12.74
N GLY A 177 3.19 7.78 13.69
CA GLY A 177 4.44 8.51 13.60
C GLY A 177 4.37 10.01 13.81
N LEU A 178 3.38 10.48 14.57
CA LEU A 178 3.26 11.89 14.94
C LEU A 178 4.45 12.32 15.80
N SER A 179 4.88 13.59 15.66
CA SER A 179 5.93 14.15 16.51
C SER A 179 5.38 14.42 17.90
N GLU A 180 6.08 13.97 18.95
CA GLU A 180 5.74 14.27 20.34
C GLU A 180 5.75 15.77 20.63
N GLU A 181 6.55 16.55 19.88
CA GLU A 181 6.62 18.01 19.97
C GLU A 181 5.28 18.68 19.65
N LEU A 182 4.43 18.07 18.81
CA LEU A 182 3.08 18.58 18.53
C LEU A 182 2.18 18.58 19.79
N PHE A 183 2.57 17.76 20.76
CA PHE A 183 1.91 17.56 22.03
C PHE A 183 2.74 18.14 23.19
N ASP A 184 3.80 18.93 22.93
CA ASP A 184 4.53 19.68 23.96
C ASP A 184 3.94 21.08 24.10
N ILE A 185 2.68 21.15 24.51
CA ILE A 185 1.96 22.40 24.71
C ILE A 185 2.08 22.79 26.19
N LYS A 186 2.51 24.03 26.45
CA LYS A 186 2.54 24.57 27.82
C LYS A 186 1.11 24.63 28.37
N ARG A 187 0.97 24.22 29.63
CA ARG A 187 -0.31 24.22 30.33
C ARG A 187 -0.74 25.66 30.60
N ASP A 188 -1.90 26.05 30.06
CA ASP A 188 -2.53 27.32 30.43
C ASP A 188 -3.29 27.11 31.74
N GLU A 189 -2.69 27.51 32.85
CA GLU A 189 -3.29 27.41 34.20
C GLU A 189 -4.53 28.31 34.38
N SER A 190 -4.73 29.28 33.49
CA SER A 190 -5.83 30.25 33.52
C SER A 190 -7.10 29.80 32.77
N TYR A 191 -7.12 28.62 32.13
CA TYR A 191 -8.27 28.16 31.35
C TYR A 191 -9.39 27.61 32.25
N ILE A 192 -10.35 28.46 32.58
CA ILE A 192 -11.59 28.05 33.26
C ILE A 192 -12.54 27.45 32.22
N ALA A 193 -12.95 26.20 32.44
CA ALA A 193 -13.85 25.47 31.55
C ALA A 193 -15.23 26.16 31.50
N GLY A 194 -15.57 26.80 30.38
CA GLY A 194 -16.93 27.27 30.12
C GLY A 194 -17.92 26.11 29.93
N PRO A 195 -19.24 26.38 29.87
CA PRO A 195 -20.30 25.36 29.67
C PRO A 195 -20.29 24.69 28.29
N PHE A 196 -19.30 25.00 27.45
CA PHE A 196 -19.20 24.57 26.05
C PHE A 196 -19.24 23.05 25.84
N PRO A 197 -18.53 22.19 26.63
CA PRO A 197 -18.60 20.74 26.44
C PRO A 197 -19.99 20.17 26.71
N LEU A 198 -20.72 20.77 27.65
CA LEU A 198 -22.10 20.38 27.96
C LEU A 198 -23.03 20.78 26.82
N ILE A 199 -22.95 22.02 26.32
CA ILE A 199 -23.76 22.48 25.18
C ILE A 199 -23.51 21.62 23.94
N LEU A 200 -22.24 21.31 23.64
CA LEU A 200 -21.89 20.43 22.52
C LEU A 200 -22.47 19.03 22.71
N GLY A 201 -22.35 18.44 23.90
CA GLY A 201 -22.86 17.10 24.17
C GLY A 201 -24.39 17.03 24.09
N LEU A 202 -25.08 18.07 24.58
CA LEU A 202 -26.52 18.23 24.40
C LEU A 202 -26.91 18.29 22.92
N SER A 203 -26.25 19.16 22.14
CA SER A 203 -26.55 19.33 20.72
C SER A 203 -26.31 18.06 19.91
N ALA A 204 -25.22 17.33 20.21
CA ALA A 204 -24.89 16.08 19.56
C ALA A 204 -25.81 14.93 20.02
N GLY A 205 -26.25 14.93 21.28
CA GLY A 205 -27.28 14.02 21.79
C GLY A 205 -28.63 14.24 21.10
N LEU A 206 -29.05 15.49 20.90
CA LEU A 206 -30.25 15.81 20.10
C LEU A 206 -30.10 15.39 18.64
N ALA A 207 -28.91 15.54 18.05
CA ALA A 207 -28.65 15.07 16.69
C ALA A 207 -28.85 13.55 16.53
N THR A 208 -28.83 12.77 17.62
CA THR A 208 -29.11 11.32 17.55
C THR A 208 -30.55 10.95 17.24
N THR A 209 -31.45 11.94 17.19
CA THR A 209 -32.81 11.80 16.63
C THR A 209 -32.78 11.56 15.12
N PHE A 210 -31.81 12.15 14.41
CA PHE A 210 -31.69 12.07 12.95
C PHE A 210 -30.58 11.11 12.50
N ILE A 211 -29.52 10.99 13.30
CA ILE A 211 -28.28 10.27 12.95
C ILE A 211 -28.05 9.18 13.99
N SER A 212 -27.64 7.97 13.59
CA SER A 212 -27.37 6.94 14.60
C SER A 212 -26.17 7.32 15.49
N PRO A 213 -26.17 7.02 16.81
CA PRO A 213 -25.04 7.31 17.69
C PRO A 213 -23.71 6.72 17.20
N LEU A 214 -23.76 5.55 16.55
CA LEU A 214 -22.61 4.90 15.92
C LEU A 214 -22.06 5.70 14.73
N THR A 215 -22.93 6.22 13.87
CA THR A 215 -22.50 7.07 12.74
C THR A 215 -21.94 8.40 13.24
N LEU A 216 -22.47 8.97 14.32
CA LEU A 216 -21.89 10.16 14.95
C LEU A 216 -20.48 9.89 15.46
N LEU A 217 -20.25 8.78 16.18
CA LEU A 217 -18.91 8.36 16.61
C LEU A 217 -17.98 8.13 15.42
N PHE A 218 -18.46 7.48 14.36
CA PHE A 218 -17.69 7.26 13.13
C PHE A 218 -17.27 8.59 12.49
N ILE A 219 -18.20 9.55 12.34
CA ILE A 219 -17.92 10.88 11.80
C ILE A 219 -16.85 11.59 12.63
N THR A 220 -16.92 11.53 13.96
CA THR A 220 -15.89 12.14 14.82
C THR A 220 -14.52 11.49 14.61
N GLY A 221 -14.44 10.17 14.45
CA GLY A 221 -13.20 9.46 14.14
C GLY A 221 -12.62 9.87 12.78
N VAL A 222 -13.47 9.97 11.75
CA VAL A 222 -13.06 10.42 10.40
C VAL A 222 -12.54 11.86 10.45
N LEU A 223 -13.18 12.75 11.19
CA LEU A 223 -12.72 14.14 11.37
C LEU A 223 -11.36 14.20 12.06
N ILE A 224 -11.14 13.41 13.11
CA ILE A 224 -9.83 13.32 13.79
C ILE A 224 -8.75 12.83 12.79
N MET A 225 -9.04 11.79 12.02
CA MET A 225 -8.11 11.27 11.01
C MET A 225 -7.84 12.27 9.88
N ALA A 226 -8.85 13.05 9.47
CA ALA A 226 -8.69 14.12 8.49
C ALA A 226 -7.76 15.22 9.02
N VAL A 227 -7.93 15.64 10.28
CA VAL A 227 -7.03 16.60 10.94
C VAL A 227 -5.60 16.06 11.02
N ILE A 228 -5.43 14.80 11.44
CA ILE A 228 -4.11 14.14 11.48
C ILE A 228 -3.47 14.15 10.08
N THR A 229 -4.23 13.82 9.04
CA THR A 229 -3.73 13.80 7.65
C THR A 229 -3.33 15.20 7.16
N LEU A 230 -4.03 16.26 7.59
CA LEU A 230 -3.63 17.65 7.32
C LEU A 230 -2.35 18.03 8.08
N VAL A 231 -2.18 17.54 9.32
CA VAL A 231 -0.99 17.80 10.16
C VAL A 231 0.23 17.00 9.70
N SER A 232 0.05 15.80 9.15
CA SER A 232 1.09 14.93 8.57
C SER A 232 0.50 14.01 7.50
N PRO A 233 0.69 14.30 6.19
CA PRO A 233 0.19 13.43 5.12
C PRO A 233 0.83 12.04 5.17
N GLU A 234 2.03 11.92 5.78
CA GLU A 234 2.68 10.64 6.03
C GLU A 234 1.86 9.73 6.94
N SER A 235 1.32 10.28 8.02
CA SER A 235 0.49 9.55 8.98
C SER A 235 -0.83 9.11 8.35
N GLY A 236 -1.46 10.01 7.57
CA GLY A 236 -2.66 9.68 6.80
C GLY A 236 -2.41 8.55 5.79
N LEU A 237 -1.29 8.60 5.08
CA LEU A 237 -0.89 7.54 4.14
C LEU A 237 -0.67 6.19 4.84
N VAL A 238 0.04 6.16 5.96
CA VAL A 238 0.24 4.92 6.74
C VAL A 238 -1.10 4.35 7.23
N ALA A 239 -2.01 5.21 7.69
CA ALA A 239 -3.35 4.80 8.11
C ALA A 239 -4.15 4.21 6.95
N VAL A 240 -4.21 4.89 5.81
CA VAL A 240 -4.95 4.41 4.63
C VAL A 240 -4.38 3.09 4.12
N ILE A 241 -3.06 2.92 4.09
CA ILE A 241 -2.44 1.63 3.72
C ILE A 241 -2.81 0.52 4.72
N ALA A 242 -2.90 0.82 6.02
CA ALA A 242 -3.27 -0.17 7.03
C ALA A 242 -4.73 -0.61 6.91
N PHE A 243 -5.62 0.35 6.62
CA PHE A 243 -7.05 0.12 6.57
C PHE A 243 -7.61 -0.15 5.18
N MET A 244 -6.79 -0.08 4.12
CA MET A 244 -7.26 -0.26 2.74
C MET A 244 -8.11 -1.51 2.50
N PRO A 245 -7.86 -2.70 3.12
CA PRO A 245 -8.69 -3.86 2.83
C PRO A 245 -10.11 -3.73 3.40
N PHE A 246 -10.31 -2.92 4.44
CA PHE A 246 -11.61 -2.80 5.13
C PHE A 246 -12.47 -1.65 4.59
N MET A 247 -11.89 -0.79 3.74
CA MET A 247 -12.58 0.36 3.19
C MET A 247 -13.27 -0.06 1.90
N ASN A 248 -14.45 0.48 1.61
CA ASN A 248 -15.03 0.38 0.27
C ASN A 248 -14.13 1.16 -0.73
N GLY A 249 -14.08 0.73 -1.99
CA GLY A 249 -13.28 1.36 -3.06
C GLY A 249 -13.56 2.87 -3.21
N GLU A 250 -14.82 3.29 -3.04
CA GLU A 250 -15.20 4.71 -3.05
C GLU A 250 -14.58 5.50 -1.87
N HIS A 251 -14.67 4.95 -0.66
CA HIS A 251 -14.09 5.57 0.54
C HIS A 251 -12.56 5.63 0.46
N LEU A 252 -11.93 4.58 -0.09
CA LEU A 252 -10.50 4.53 -0.33
C LEU A 252 -10.08 5.63 -1.31
N ARG A 253 -10.82 5.81 -2.41
CA ARG A 253 -10.59 6.89 -3.38
C ARG A 253 -10.63 8.27 -2.72
N TYR A 254 -11.66 8.56 -1.92
CA TYR A 254 -11.78 9.85 -1.22
C TYR A 254 -10.64 10.07 -0.21
N ALA A 255 -10.25 9.04 0.52
CA ALA A 255 -9.14 9.14 1.48
C ALA A 255 -7.80 9.43 0.78
N VAL A 256 -7.51 8.74 -0.33
CA VAL A 256 -6.29 8.99 -1.12
C VAL A 256 -6.32 10.38 -1.75
N ALA A 257 -7.45 10.81 -2.30
CA ALA A 257 -7.62 12.17 -2.83
C ALA A 257 -7.40 13.24 -1.75
N PHE A 258 -7.88 13.01 -0.53
CA PHE A 258 -7.67 13.92 0.60
C PHE A 258 -6.20 13.97 1.04
N ILE A 259 -5.48 12.84 1.05
CA ILE A 259 -4.04 12.82 1.30
C ILE A 259 -3.29 13.58 0.20
N ALA A 260 -3.66 13.38 -1.07
CA ALA A 260 -3.08 14.10 -2.21
C ALA A 260 -3.27 15.62 -2.05
N PHE A 261 -4.49 16.04 -1.69
CA PHE A 261 -4.81 17.42 -1.37
C PHE A 261 -3.95 17.97 -0.22
N SER A 262 -3.86 17.26 0.90
CA SER A 262 -3.01 17.63 2.04
C SER A 262 -1.53 17.78 1.65
N TYR A 263 -1.04 16.85 0.82
CA TYR A 263 0.33 16.88 0.33
C TYR A 263 0.61 18.05 -0.60
N ILE A 264 -0.27 18.31 -1.58
CA ILE A 264 -0.17 19.45 -2.49
C ILE A 264 -0.21 20.75 -1.69
N PHE A 265 -1.16 20.87 -0.75
CA PHE A 265 -1.29 22.02 0.11
C PHE A 265 0.00 22.31 0.90
N LYS A 266 0.66 21.27 1.45
CA LYS A 266 1.95 21.43 2.13
C LYS A 266 3.13 21.72 1.22
N THR A 267 3.08 21.22 0.00
CA THR A 267 4.10 21.49 -1.02
C THR A 267 4.01 22.94 -1.46
N LEU A 268 2.79 23.48 -1.64
CA LEU A 268 2.54 24.89 -1.94
C LEU A 268 3.02 25.80 -0.78
N ARG A 269 2.90 25.36 0.47
CA ARG A 269 3.44 26.07 1.65
C ARG A 269 4.97 26.03 1.78
N GLY A 270 5.69 25.32 0.91
CA GLY A 270 7.14 25.15 1.03
C GLY A 270 7.59 24.23 2.17
N LYS A 271 6.66 23.62 2.93
CA LYS A 271 6.97 22.67 4.03
C LYS A 271 7.43 21.30 3.51
N ARG A 272 7.17 21.00 2.25
CA ARG A 272 7.57 19.77 1.57
C ARG A 272 8.20 20.10 0.22
N THR A 273 9.15 19.26 -0.20
CA THR A 273 9.81 19.35 -1.50
C THR A 273 9.30 18.26 -2.42
N PHE A 274 8.90 18.61 -3.64
CA PHE A 274 8.56 17.67 -4.69
C PHE A 274 9.77 17.47 -5.60
N LYS A 275 10.26 16.24 -5.73
CA LYS A 275 11.41 15.89 -6.58
C LYS A 275 11.05 14.68 -7.44
N LEU A 276 11.17 14.84 -8.75
CA LEU A 276 10.91 13.78 -9.73
C LEU A 276 12.22 13.18 -10.23
N GLU A 277 12.32 11.84 -10.23
CA GLU A 277 13.39 11.09 -10.90
C GLU A 277 12.88 10.45 -12.20
N LEU A 278 13.76 9.81 -12.98
CA LEU A 278 13.45 9.19 -14.28
C LEU A 278 12.20 8.29 -14.27
N THR A 279 12.06 7.39 -13.28
CA THR A 279 10.85 6.56 -13.12
C THR A 279 9.57 7.37 -12.91
N ASP A 280 9.66 8.49 -12.21
CA ASP A 280 8.49 9.30 -11.88
C ASP A 280 7.93 9.99 -13.13
N TYR A 281 8.80 10.40 -14.05
CA TYR A 281 8.37 10.94 -15.34
C TYR A 281 7.64 9.90 -16.18
N ALA A 282 8.08 8.64 -16.17
CA ALA A 282 7.38 7.56 -16.85
C ALA A 282 6.00 7.27 -16.23
N VAL A 283 5.91 7.25 -14.90
CA VAL A 283 4.63 7.10 -14.19
C VAL A 283 3.70 8.29 -14.47
N ALA A 284 4.24 9.51 -14.52
CA ALA A 284 3.47 10.70 -14.86
C ALA A 284 2.96 10.67 -16.31
N ALA A 285 3.80 10.19 -17.25
CA ALA A 285 3.42 10.02 -18.65
C ALA A 285 2.29 8.98 -18.79
N LEU A 286 2.38 7.85 -18.08
CA LEU A 286 1.29 6.87 -18.04
C LEU A 286 0.00 7.49 -17.50
N GLY A 287 0.08 8.21 -16.37
CA GLY A 287 -1.09 8.90 -15.80
C GLY A 287 -1.72 9.92 -16.77
N PHE A 288 -0.89 10.63 -17.53
CA PHE A 288 -1.37 11.55 -18.57
C PHE A 288 -2.06 10.82 -19.73
N ILE A 289 -1.53 9.66 -20.16
CA ILE A 289 -2.16 8.83 -21.20
C ILE A 289 -3.51 8.29 -20.72
N VAL A 290 -3.61 7.84 -19.47
CA VAL A 290 -4.88 7.40 -18.87
C VAL A 290 -5.90 8.54 -18.85
N LEU A 291 -5.47 9.77 -18.50
CA LEU A 291 -6.34 10.95 -18.58
C LEU A 291 -6.84 11.22 -20.01
N LEU A 292 -5.97 11.11 -21.02
CA LEU A 292 -6.38 11.24 -22.43
C LEU A 292 -7.35 10.14 -22.85
N GLY A 293 -7.19 8.92 -22.32
CA GLY A 293 -8.10 7.79 -22.54
C GLY A 293 -9.54 8.06 -22.07
N SER A 294 -9.75 8.97 -21.11
CA SER A 294 -11.11 9.39 -20.72
C SER A 294 -11.77 10.35 -21.70
N ILE A 295 -10.97 11.08 -22.48
CA ILE A 295 -11.45 12.05 -23.47
C ILE A 295 -11.82 11.30 -24.76
N ILE A 296 -11.02 10.29 -25.11
CA ILE A 296 -11.16 9.47 -26.31
C ILE A 296 -11.80 8.14 -25.91
N THR A 297 -13.13 8.11 -25.73
CA THR A 297 -13.85 6.93 -25.25
C THR A 297 -15.20 6.74 -25.92
N LEU A 298 -15.60 5.48 -26.07
CA LEU A 298 -16.92 5.08 -26.55
C LEU A 298 -17.99 5.15 -25.44
N SER A 299 -17.57 5.11 -24.17
CA SER A 299 -18.45 5.10 -22.99
C SER A 299 -18.00 6.16 -21.97
N PRO A 300 -18.42 7.43 -22.13
CA PRO A 300 -17.89 8.55 -21.35
C PRO A 300 -18.07 8.44 -19.83
N GLU A 301 -19.19 7.89 -19.35
CA GLU A 301 -19.49 7.82 -17.91
C GLU A 301 -18.58 6.80 -17.20
N VAL A 302 -18.60 5.54 -17.66
CA VAL A 302 -17.75 4.46 -17.14
C VAL A 302 -16.26 4.84 -17.21
N SER A 303 -15.87 5.48 -18.31
CA SER A 303 -14.47 5.84 -18.54
C SER A 303 -13.97 6.95 -17.62
N ARG A 304 -14.82 7.95 -17.31
CA ARG A 304 -14.48 9.01 -16.35
C ARG A 304 -14.34 8.46 -14.94
N GLU A 305 -15.22 7.57 -14.53
CA GLU A 305 -15.17 6.95 -13.21
C GLU A 305 -13.89 6.12 -13.05
N TYR A 306 -13.63 5.21 -13.99
CA TYR A 306 -12.42 4.40 -13.99
C TYR A 306 -11.15 5.25 -14.01
N THR A 307 -11.09 6.26 -14.89
CA THR A 307 -9.95 7.19 -14.97
C THR A 307 -9.73 7.95 -13.66
N SER A 308 -10.81 8.44 -13.04
CA SER A 308 -10.74 9.12 -11.74
C SER A 308 -10.14 8.22 -10.67
N VAL A 309 -10.55 6.95 -10.63
CA VAL A 309 -10.03 5.94 -9.70
C VAL A 309 -8.56 5.66 -9.96
N THR A 310 -8.19 5.31 -11.20
CA THR A 310 -6.82 4.96 -11.57
C THR A 310 -5.84 6.11 -11.34
N VAL A 311 -6.21 7.34 -11.72
CA VAL A 311 -5.35 8.52 -11.54
C VAL A 311 -5.19 8.87 -10.07
N THR A 312 -6.28 8.79 -9.28
CA THR A 312 -6.21 9.04 -7.83
C THR A 312 -5.28 8.04 -7.14
N TYR A 313 -5.35 6.76 -7.48
CA TYR A 313 -4.45 5.76 -6.91
C TYR A 313 -3.02 5.85 -7.43
N LEU A 314 -2.83 6.26 -8.68
CA LEU A 314 -1.51 6.59 -9.21
C LEU A 314 -0.88 7.76 -8.44
N CYS A 315 -1.66 8.74 -7.93
CA CYS A 315 -1.13 9.78 -7.04
C CYS A 315 -0.50 9.22 -5.76
N ALA A 316 -0.95 8.06 -5.26
CA ALA A 316 -0.36 7.42 -4.09
C ALA A 316 1.14 7.11 -4.28
N TYR A 317 1.54 6.73 -5.50
CA TYR A 317 2.95 6.54 -5.87
C TYR A 317 3.76 7.81 -5.59
N PHE A 318 3.33 8.97 -6.12
CA PHE A 318 4.06 10.22 -5.94
C PHE A 318 4.09 10.68 -4.48
N ILE A 319 3.01 10.48 -3.74
CA ILE A 319 2.91 10.82 -2.31
C ILE A 319 3.91 9.99 -1.51
N ILE A 320 3.98 8.67 -1.75
CA ILE A 320 4.91 7.76 -1.07
C ILE A 320 6.35 8.17 -1.36
N VAL A 321 6.71 8.26 -2.64
CA VAL A 321 8.10 8.46 -3.05
C VAL A 321 8.65 9.80 -2.56
N ASN A 322 7.80 10.84 -2.49
CA ASN A 322 8.22 12.15 -2.02
C ASN A 322 8.14 12.35 -0.51
N ASN A 323 7.29 11.63 0.22
CA ASN A 323 7.14 11.83 1.67
C ASN A 323 7.95 10.84 2.51
N ILE A 324 8.06 9.58 2.08
CA ILE A 324 8.77 8.54 2.83
C ILE A 324 10.27 8.65 2.59
N LYS A 325 10.93 9.50 3.40
CA LYS A 325 12.37 9.78 3.27
C LYS A 325 13.26 9.15 4.33
N THR A 326 12.71 8.70 5.46
CA THR A 326 13.50 8.22 6.59
C THR A 326 13.23 6.74 6.88
N VAL A 327 14.20 6.07 7.51
CA VAL A 327 14.08 4.65 7.88
C VAL A 327 12.88 4.38 8.79
N PRO A 328 12.55 5.24 9.80
CA PRO A 328 11.33 5.07 10.59
C PRO A 328 10.06 5.08 9.74
N TRP A 329 9.92 6.02 8.79
CA TRP A 329 8.75 6.07 7.91
C TRP A 329 8.64 4.86 6.98
N ILE A 330 9.77 4.34 6.49
CA ILE A 330 9.81 3.08 5.74
C ILE A 330 9.30 1.93 6.62
N ASN A 331 9.78 1.82 7.86
CA ASN A 331 9.37 0.74 8.76
C ASN A 331 7.88 0.83 9.12
N ARG A 332 7.35 2.03 9.36
CA ARG A 332 5.91 2.25 9.63
C ARG A 332 5.04 1.82 8.45
N THR A 333 5.46 2.19 7.24
CA THR A 333 4.73 1.84 6.01
C THR A 333 4.80 0.35 5.69
N VAL A 334 5.96 -0.29 5.91
CA VAL A 334 6.05 -1.75 5.83
C VAL A 334 5.18 -2.41 6.90
N GLY A 335 5.14 -1.83 8.11
CA GLY A 335 4.27 -2.27 9.20
C GLY A 335 2.79 -2.18 8.85
N SER A 336 2.34 -1.10 8.22
CA SER A 336 0.95 -0.94 7.78
C SER A 336 0.58 -1.91 6.66
N VAL A 337 1.48 -2.14 5.70
CA VAL A 337 1.31 -3.17 4.66
C VAL A 337 1.18 -4.56 5.28
N ILE A 338 2.06 -4.91 6.22
CA ILE A 338 2.01 -6.20 6.92
C ILE A 338 0.71 -6.33 7.73
N PHE A 339 0.29 -5.26 8.41
CA PHE A 339 -0.97 -5.24 9.14
C PHE A 339 -2.17 -5.49 8.21
N ALA A 340 -2.24 -4.78 7.08
CA ALA A 340 -3.28 -4.97 6.08
C ALA A 340 -3.30 -6.41 5.54
N LEU A 341 -2.14 -6.98 5.24
CA LEU A 341 -2.02 -8.39 4.82
C LEU A 341 -2.51 -9.36 5.89
N VAL A 342 -2.03 -9.23 7.12
CA VAL A 342 -2.37 -10.15 8.23
C VAL A 342 -3.85 -10.10 8.52
N CYS A 343 -4.46 -8.91 8.60
CA CYS A 343 -5.88 -8.79 8.81
C CYS A 343 -6.70 -9.40 7.67
N SER A 344 -6.32 -9.18 6.42
CA SER A 344 -6.99 -9.77 5.25
C SER A 344 -6.93 -11.29 5.27
N VAL A 345 -5.77 -11.85 5.58
CA VAL A 345 -5.54 -13.30 5.65
C VAL A 345 -6.27 -13.94 6.82
N LEU A 346 -6.24 -13.32 8.00
CA LEU A 346 -6.96 -13.82 9.18
C LEU A 346 -8.46 -13.81 8.96
N PHE A 347 -9.01 -12.73 8.39
CA PHE A 347 -10.43 -12.68 8.05
C PHE A 347 -10.80 -13.71 6.99
N GLY A 348 -9.97 -13.90 5.96
CA GLY A 348 -10.19 -14.96 4.96
C GLY A 348 -10.15 -16.37 5.57
N ALA A 349 -9.31 -16.61 6.57
CA ALA A 349 -9.31 -17.87 7.31
C ALA A 349 -10.60 -18.02 8.15
N ILE A 350 -11.07 -16.97 8.81
CA ILE A 350 -12.35 -16.97 9.55
C ILE A 350 -13.53 -17.24 8.61
N GLN A 351 -13.55 -16.60 7.44
CA GLN A 351 -14.55 -16.83 6.39
C GLN A 351 -14.62 -18.32 6.02
N LYS A 352 -13.47 -18.95 5.77
CA LYS A 352 -13.42 -20.35 5.36
C LYS A 352 -13.84 -21.34 6.46
N PHE A 353 -13.40 -21.12 7.71
CA PHE A 353 -13.50 -22.12 8.78
C PHE A 353 -14.64 -21.88 9.78
N ALA A 354 -15.06 -20.63 10.00
CA ALA A 354 -16.03 -20.29 11.04
C ALA A 354 -17.39 -19.88 10.49
N LEU A 355 -17.41 -19.22 9.33
CA LEU A 355 -18.60 -18.54 8.81
C LEU A 355 -19.39 -19.36 7.79
N GLY A 356 -18.80 -20.39 7.18
CA GLY A 356 -19.40 -21.10 6.04
C GLY A 356 -19.49 -20.20 4.80
N ALA A 357 -19.83 -20.77 3.64
CA ALA A 357 -19.89 -20.02 2.38
C ALA A 357 -20.98 -18.91 2.35
N ASP A 358 -21.92 -18.92 3.31
CA ASP A 358 -23.15 -18.11 3.28
C ASP A 358 -23.06 -16.79 4.08
N PHE A 359 -21.93 -16.47 4.72
CA PHE A 359 -21.85 -15.29 5.57
C PHE A 359 -20.78 -14.31 5.08
N ILE A 360 -21.20 -13.27 4.34
CA ILE A 360 -20.63 -11.90 4.37
C ILE A 360 -21.65 -10.89 3.78
N PHE A 361 -21.62 -9.70 4.38
CA PHE A 361 -22.39 -8.45 4.25
C PHE A 361 -22.59 -7.81 2.84
N THR A 362 -22.55 -8.58 1.76
CA THR A 362 -22.92 -8.09 0.42
C THR A 362 -23.73 -9.18 -0.26
N GLU A 363 -25.02 -8.92 -0.51
CA GLU A 363 -26.01 -9.89 -0.97
C GLU A 363 -25.70 -10.57 -2.32
N ASP A 364 -24.62 -10.21 -3.02
CA ASP A 364 -24.48 -10.54 -4.44
C ASP A 364 -23.27 -11.37 -4.90
N ILE A 365 -22.30 -11.80 -4.07
CA ILE A 365 -21.02 -12.28 -4.64
C ILE A 365 -20.56 -13.71 -4.33
N ILE A 366 -21.18 -14.52 -3.46
CA ILE A 366 -20.60 -15.85 -3.17
C ILE A 366 -21.56 -17.00 -3.45
N LYS A 367 -21.57 -17.44 -4.71
CA LYS A 367 -21.81 -18.84 -5.06
C LYS A 367 -20.44 -19.54 -5.16
N GLY A 368 -19.83 -19.93 -4.04
CA GLY A 368 -18.56 -20.66 -4.08
C GLY A 368 -17.87 -20.87 -2.74
N ASN A 369 -17.07 -21.94 -2.66
CA ASN A 369 -16.22 -22.27 -1.51
C ASN A 369 -14.92 -21.43 -1.45
N SER A 370 -14.68 -20.53 -2.40
CA SER A 370 -13.45 -19.74 -2.56
C SER A 370 -13.38 -18.58 -1.57
N VAL A 371 -12.19 -18.33 -1.01
CA VAL A 371 -11.97 -17.26 -0.01
C VAL A 371 -11.73 -15.91 -0.68
N THR A 372 -12.56 -14.91 -0.36
CA THR A 372 -12.49 -13.54 -0.87
C THR A 372 -12.07 -12.50 0.17
N SER A 373 -12.20 -12.82 1.47
CA SER A 373 -11.97 -11.92 2.60
C SER A 373 -12.78 -10.62 2.47
N PHE A 374 -12.11 -9.47 2.41
CA PHE A 374 -12.73 -8.16 2.21
C PHE A 374 -12.77 -7.69 0.75
N PHE A 375 -12.24 -8.47 -0.19
CA PHE A 375 -12.17 -8.11 -1.60
C PHE A 375 -13.41 -8.54 -2.36
N SER A 376 -13.68 -7.90 -3.51
CA SER A 376 -14.81 -8.26 -4.35
C SER A 376 -14.63 -9.60 -5.06
N ALA A 377 -13.40 -10.05 -5.26
CA ALA A 377 -13.09 -11.28 -5.98
C ALA A 377 -11.93 -12.06 -5.31
N PRO A 378 -11.89 -13.39 -5.45
CA PRO A 378 -10.78 -14.20 -4.94
C PRO A 378 -9.45 -13.86 -5.65
N GLU A 379 -9.52 -13.41 -6.91
CA GLU A 379 -8.38 -12.97 -7.71
C GLU A 379 -7.66 -11.79 -7.06
N ALA A 380 -8.42 -10.79 -6.62
CA ALA A 380 -7.90 -9.60 -5.95
C ALA A 380 -7.17 -9.94 -4.65
N LEU A 381 -7.72 -10.87 -3.85
CA LEU A 381 -7.06 -11.39 -2.65
C LEU A 381 -5.75 -12.10 -2.99
N SER A 382 -5.76 -12.95 -4.01
CA SER A 382 -4.56 -13.71 -4.44
C SER A 382 -3.43 -12.75 -4.85
N LEU A 383 -3.76 -11.74 -5.66
CA LEU A 383 -2.84 -10.70 -6.11
C LEU A 383 -2.29 -9.89 -4.92
N PHE A 384 -3.15 -9.52 -3.98
CA PHE A 384 -2.78 -8.80 -2.78
C PHE A 384 -1.83 -9.59 -1.87
N ILE A 385 -2.07 -10.89 -1.68
CA ILE A 385 -1.18 -11.77 -0.91
C ILE A 385 0.19 -11.88 -1.59
N ILE A 386 0.24 -12.15 -2.89
CA ILE A 386 1.50 -12.29 -3.65
C ILE A 386 2.32 -11.00 -3.54
N LEU A 387 1.66 -9.84 -3.65
CA LEU A 387 2.31 -8.54 -3.59
C LEU A 387 3.01 -8.29 -2.24
N PHE A 388 2.40 -8.69 -1.12
CA PHE A 388 2.85 -8.29 0.21
C PHE A 388 3.46 -9.39 1.09
N ILE A 389 3.27 -10.67 0.78
CA ILE A 389 3.79 -11.78 1.61
C ILE A 389 5.31 -11.74 1.79
N PHE A 390 6.06 -11.24 0.80
CA PHE A 390 7.52 -11.12 0.91
C PHE A 390 7.95 -10.07 1.95
N TYR A 391 7.12 -9.09 2.29
CA TYR A 391 7.42 -8.15 3.36
C TYR A 391 7.38 -8.82 4.74
N LEU A 392 6.51 -9.82 4.95
CA LEU A 392 6.54 -10.67 6.16
C LEU A 392 7.87 -11.43 6.29
N PHE A 393 8.33 -12.06 5.20
CA PHE A 393 9.62 -12.75 5.19
C PHE A 393 10.79 -11.80 5.44
N ALA A 394 10.80 -10.64 4.77
CA ALA A 394 11.82 -9.63 4.95
C ALA A 394 11.82 -9.04 6.38
N TYR A 395 10.65 -8.87 7.00
CA TYR A 395 10.52 -8.42 8.37
C TYR A 395 11.14 -9.42 9.35
N ASN A 396 10.88 -10.72 9.17
CA ASN A 396 11.47 -11.80 9.96
C ASN A 396 13.02 -11.83 9.87
N ILE A 397 13.56 -11.65 8.66
CA ILE A 397 15.02 -11.68 8.44
C ILE A 397 15.71 -10.41 8.96
N ARG A 398 15.07 -9.24 8.83
CA ARG A 398 15.65 -7.95 9.21
C ARG A 398 15.71 -7.74 10.71
N THR A 399 14.67 -8.15 11.42
CA THR A 399 14.51 -7.84 12.84
C THR A 399 15.13 -8.93 13.71
N LYS A 400 15.94 -8.53 14.70
CA LYS A 400 16.41 -9.46 15.73
C LYS A 400 15.24 -9.69 16.68
N MET A 401 14.60 -10.84 16.56
CA MET A 401 13.42 -11.20 17.34
C MET A 401 13.70 -12.36 18.30
N THR A 402 12.92 -12.41 19.39
CA THR A 402 12.82 -13.60 20.24
C THR A 402 12.24 -14.77 19.45
N LEU A 403 12.52 -16.01 19.88
CA LEU A 403 12.04 -17.21 19.21
C LEU A 403 10.50 -17.21 19.05
N VAL A 404 9.78 -16.80 20.09
CA VAL A 404 8.30 -16.71 20.09
C VAL A 404 7.78 -15.79 18.98
N ARG A 405 8.33 -14.58 18.85
CA ARG A 405 7.93 -13.65 17.78
C ARG A 405 8.27 -14.20 16.39
N ARG A 406 9.39 -14.93 16.28
CA ARG A 406 9.80 -15.57 15.03
C ARG A 406 8.84 -16.69 14.61
N LEU A 407 8.41 -17.52 15.57
CA LEU A 407 7.39 -18.55 15.36
C LEU A 407 6.04 -17.94 15.00
N PHE A 408 5.66 -16.84 15.66
CA PHE A 408 4.42 -16.14 15.36
C PHE A 408 4.37 -15.62 13.91
N ILE A 409 5.44 -14.98 13.43
CA ILE A 409 5.52 -14.54 12.02
C ILE A 409 5.53 -15.74 11.06
N PHE A 410 6.17 -16.84 11.44
CA PHE A 410 6.15 -18.06 10.63
C PHE A 410 4.73 -18.61 10.49
N ILE A 411 3.95 -18.68 11.59
CA ILE A 411 2.55 -19.08 11.56
C ILE A 411 1.76 -18.14 10.65
N LEU A 412 1.90 -16.82 10.79
CA LEU A 412 1.21 -15.85 9.93
C LEU A 412 1.54 -16.04 8.45
N SER A 413 2.80 -16.34 8.12
CA SER A 413 3.19 -16.63 6.75
C SER A 413 2.57 -17.94 6.23
N ALA A 414 2.48 -18.98 7.08
CA ALA A 414 1.83 -20.23 6.72
C ALA A 414 0.33 -20.03 6.48
N VAL A 415 -0.35 -19.26 7.34
CA VAL A 415 -1.76 -18.90 7.14
C VAL A 415 -1.93 -18.11 5.83
N SER A 416 -1.02 -17.20 5.49
CA SER A 416 -1.08 -16.46 4.21
C SER A 416 -0.99 -17.39 2.99
N ILE A 417 -0.11 -18.39 3.04
CA ILE A 417 0.04 -19.38 1.95
C ILE A 417 -1.20 -20.29 1.88
N LEU A 418 -1.76 -20.68 3.02
CA LEU A 418 -3.01 -21.46 3.07
C LEU A 418 -4.19 -20.66 2.51
N SER A 419 -4.34 -19.39 2.89
CA SER A 419 -5.37 -18.51 2.34
C SER A 419 -5.22 -18.34 0.83
N LEU A 420 -3.99 -18.22 0.32
CA LEU A 420 -3.74 -18.22 -1.12
C LEU A 420 -4.22 -19.52 -1.77
N PHE A 421 -3.94 -20.68 -1.18
CA PHE A 421 -4.43 -21.96 -1.70
C PHE A 421 -5.96 -22.05 -1.73
N TYR A 422 -6.63 -21.51 -0.71
CA TYR A 422 -8.10 -21.48 -0.62
C TYR A 422 -8.77 -20.38 -1.47
N THR A 423 -8.01 -19.60 -2.24
CA THR A 423 -8.61 -18.74 -3.29
C THR A 423 -9.14 -19.54 -4.47
N ASP A 424 -8.77 -20.82 -4.57
CA ASP A 424 -9.11 -21.71 -5.69
C ASP A 424 -8.59 -21.21 -7.05
N ILE A 425 -7.49 -20.44 -7.06
CA ILE A 425 -6.78 -19.97 -8.26
C ILE A 425 -5.40 -20.64 -8.33
N PRO A 426 -5.26 -21.78 -9.03
CA PRO A 426 -4.01 -22.54 -9.08
C PRO A 426 -2.85 -21.75 -9.69
N LEU A 427 -3.15 -20.91 -10.68
CA LEU A 427 -2.15 -20.11 -11.37
C LEU A 427 -1.48 -19.07 -10.45
N ALA A 428 -2.23 -18.52 -9.50
CA ALA A 428 -1.71 -17.60 -8.50
C ALA A 428 -0.67 -18.29 -7.59
N PHE A 429 -0.90 -19.56 -7.24
CA PHE A 429 0.06 -20.35 -6.47
C PHE A 429 1.36 -20.62 -7.25
N CYS A 430 1.27 -20.93 -8.55
CA CYS A 430 2.45 -21.06 -9.41
C CYS A 430 3.24 -19.75 -9.49
N CYS A 431 2.56 -18.61 -9.64
CA CYS A 431 3.20 -17.29 -9.67
C CYS A 431 3.84 -16.93 -8.32
N PHE A 432 3.22 -17.30 -7.21
CA PHE A 432 3.82 -17.18 -5.88
C PHE A 432 5.13 -17.98 -5.76
N ILE A 433 5.16 -19.23 -6.24
CA ILE A 433 6.40 -20.03 -6.23
C ILE A 433 7.48 -19.36 -7.09
N ALA A 434 7.14 -18.85 -8.26
CA ALA A 434 8.07 -18.12 -9.12
C ALA A 434 8.62 -16.85 -8.42
N ALA A 435 7.74 -16.09 -7.77
CA ALA A 435 8.11 -14.90 -6.99
C ALA A 435 9.00 -15.23 -5.79
N LEU A 436 8.71 -16.34 -5.11
CA LEU A 436 9.51 -16.86 -3.99
C LEU A 436 10.90 -17.29 -4.47
N PHE A 437 10.98 -17.90 -5.64
CA PHE A 437 12.26 -18.19 -6.28
C PHE A 437 13.06 -16.91 -6.56
N ILE A 438 12.43 -15.87 -7.12
CA ILE A 438 13.07 -14.56 -7.34
C ILE A 438 13.56 -13.94 -6.03
N PHE A 439 12.74 -13.96 -4.98
CA PHE A 439 13.10 -13.44 -3.65
C PHE A 439 14.36 -14.10 -3.09
N TYR A 440 14.40 -15.43 -3.12
CA TYR A 440 15.54 -16.19 -2.62
C TYR A 440 16.77 -16.05 -3.52
N MET A 441 16.60 -15.93 -4.84
CA MET A 441 17.68 -15.65 -5.79
C MET A 441 18.37 -14.33 -5.45
N LEU A 442 17.58 -13.28 -5.21
CA LEU A 442 18.11 -11.97 -4.84
C LEU A 442 18.72 -11.96 -3.43
N TYR A 443 18.10 -12.65 -2.47
CA TYR A 443 18.58 -12.69 -1.09
C TYR A 443 19.91 -13.44 -0.93
N SER A 444 20.10 -14.57 -1.61
CA SER A 444 21.28 -15.40 -1.46
C SER A 444 21.71 -15.98 -2.80
N LYS A 445 22.96 -15.73 -3.20
CA LYS A 445 23.52 -16.27 -4.45
C LYS A 445 23.51 -17.80 -4.55
N MET A 446 23.46 -18.49 -3.40
CA MET A 446 23.51 -19.95 -3.33
C MET A 446 22.21 -20.63 -3.74
N THR A 447 21.09 -19.93 -3.72
CA THR A 447 19.76 -20.49 -4.03
C THR A 447 19.64 -20.89 -5.49
N LEU A 448 20.42 -20.28 -6.38
CA LEU A 448 20.51 -20.66 -7.79
C LEU A 448 20.97 -22.12 -7.94
N ILE A 449 21.97 -22.56 -7.18
CA ILE A 449 22.43 -23.97 -7.23
C ILE A 449 21.37 -24.90 -6.63
N PHE A 450 20.74 -24.52 -5.52
CA PHE A 450 19.64 -25.33 -4.97
C PHE A 450 18.49 -25.48 -5.97
N SER A 451 18.17 -24.44 -6.76
CA SER A 451 17.13 -24.55 -7.79
C SER A 451 17.52 -25.46 -8.96
N VAL A 452 18.78 -25.43 -9.39
CA VAL A 452 19.29 -26.36 -10.40
C VAL A 452 19.26 -27.80 -9.87
N LEU A 453 19.59 -28.00 -8.60
CA LEU A 453 19.49 -29.31 -7.94
C LEU A 453 18.03 -29.78 -7.82
N ILE A 454 17.10 -28.90 -7.46
CA ILE A 454 15.66 -29.22 -7.41
C ILE A 454 15.14 -29.56 -8.81
N ALA A 455 15.51 -28.78 -9.83
CA ALA A 455 15.11 -29.03 -11.21
C ALA A 455 15.69 -30.37 -11.73
N ALA A 456 16.94 -30.70 -11.36
CA ALA A 456 17.55 -31.99 -11.68
C ALA A 456 16.91 -33.15 -10.90
N ALA A 457 16.40 -32.91 -9.70
CA ALA A 457 15.69 -33.89 -8.88
C ALA A 457 14.24 -34.12 -9.32
N LEU A 458 13.59 -33.13 -9.93
CA LEU A 458 12.18 -33.16 -10.37
C LEU A 458 11.77 -34.43 -11.14
N PRO A 459 12.53 -34.94 -12.15
CA PRO A 459 12.17 -36.17 -12.85
C PRO A 459 12.22 -37.42 -11.96
N PHE A 460 13.00 -37.40 -10.88
CA PHE A 460 13.12 -38.51 -9.94
C PHE A 460 12.03 -38.50 -8.86
N VAL A 461 11.38 -37.36 -8.63
CA VAL A 461 10.30 -37.20 -7.63
C VAL A 461 9.14 -38.18 -7.88
N ARG A 462 8.83 -38.48 -9.15
CA ARG A 462 7.79 -39.44 -9.55
C ARG A 462 8.04 -40.86 -9.04
N TYR A 463 9.31 -41.24 -8.83
CA TYR A 463 9.69 -42.58 -8.35
C TYR A 463 9.76 -42.68 -6.82
N ILE A 464 9.79 -41.55 -6.12
CA ILE A 464 9.96 -41.48 -4.66
C ILE A 464 8.62 -41.27 -3.95
N LEU A 465 7.65 -40.60 -4.58
CA LEU A 465 6.36 -40.26 -3.96
C LEU A 465 5.37 -41.44 -3.96
N PRO A 466 4.65 -41.69 -2.84
CA PRO A 466 3.51 -42.60 -2.78
C PRO A 466 2.44 -42.32 -3.85
N ALA A 467 1.80 -43.38 -4.35
CA ALA A 467 0.82 -43.31 -5.44
C ALA A 467 -0.34 -42.33 -5.17
N PHE A 468 -0.82 -42.23 -3.91
CA PHE A 468 -1.88 -41.28 -3.53
C PHE A 468 -1.45 -39.81 -3.71
N ILE A 469 -0.21 -39.46 -3.36
CA ILE A 469 0.31 -38.09 -3.56
C ILE A 469 0.47 -37.80 -5.04
N MET A 470 0.96 -38.76 -5.82
CA MET A 470 1.08 -38.61 -7.28
C MET A 470 -0.29 -38.40 -7.95
N LYS A 471 -1.34 -39.05 -7.46
CA LYS A 471 -2.71 -38.82 -7.95
C LYS A 471 -3.16 -37.39 -7.68
N ALA A 472 -3.03 -36.91 -6.44
CA ALA A 472 -3.39 -35.54 -6.07
C ALA A 472 -2.58 -34.48 -6.86
N VAL A 473 -1.28 -34.72 -7.08
CA VAL A 473 -0.43 -33.84 -7.90
C VAL A 473 -0.92 -33.81 -9.36
N ASN A 474 -1.25 -34.96 -9.94
CA ASN A 474 -1.73 -35.04 -11.32
C ASN A 474 -3.09 -34.36 -11.49
N GLU A 475 -4.00 -34.52 -10.53
CA GLU A 475 -5.29 -33.82 -10.49
C GLU A 475 -5.07 -32.30 -10.43
N TYR A 476 -4.20 -31.82 -9.55
CA TYR A 476 -3.89 -30.40 -9.44
C TYR A 476 -3.25 -29.83 -10.73
N ILE A 477 -2.34 -30.58 -11.37
CA ILE A 477 -1.76 -30.20 -12.67
C ILE A 477 -2.83 -30.14 -13.76
N ALA A 478 -3.82 -31.04 -13.74
CA ALA A 478 -4.92 -31.01 -14.70
C ALA A 478 -5.76 -29.74 -14.56
N VAL A 479 -6.06 -29.30 -13.33
CA VAL A 479 -6.77 -28.03 -13.08
C VAL A 479 -5.96 -26.85 -13.60
N ILE A 480 -4.66 -26.77 -13.32
CA ILE A 480 -3.78 -25.70 -13.84
C ILE A 480 -3.83 -25.65 -15.38
N LYS A 481 -3.79 -26.81 -16.05
CA LYS A 481 -3.82 -26.88 -17.52
C LYS A 481 -5.14 -26.38 -18.08
N GLN A 482 -6.26 -26.71 -17.43
CA GLN A 482 -7.57 -26.23 -17.85
C GLN A 482 -7.67 -24.71 -17.72
N ASP A 483 -7.31 -24.17 -16.56
CA ASP A 483 -7.34 -22.73 -16.27
C ASP A 483 -6.44 -21.92 -17.23
N LEU A 484 -5.25 -22.45 -17.54
CA LEU A 484 -4.36 -21.88 -18.56
C LEU A 484 -4.99 -21.90 -19.95
N LEU A 485 -5.69 -22.98 -20.31
CA LEU A 485 -6.31 -23.14 -21.62
C LEU A 485 -7.48 -22.16 -21.79
N GLU A 486 -8.31 -22.01 -20.77
CA GLU A 486 -9.38 -21.00 -20.72
C GLU A 486 -8.80 -19.58 -20.88
N SER A 487 -7.77 -19.24 -20.08
CA SER A 487 -7.07 -17.96 -20.17
C SER A 487 -6.53 -17.67 -21.58
N VAL A 488 -5.92 -18.67 -22.23
CA VAL A 488 -5.38 -18.55 -23.59
C VAL A 488 -6.48 -18.35 -24.63
N GLN A 489 -7.62 -19.02 -24.51
CA GLN A 489 -8.75 -18.83 -25.42
C GLN A 489 -9.28 -17.39 -25.34
N VAL A 490 -9.45 -16.87 -24.13
CA VAL A 490 -9.91 -15.49 -23.92
C VAL A 490 -8.90 -14.47 -24.44
N MET A 491 -7.60 -14.70 -24.20
CA MET A 491 -6.53 -13.84 -24.70
C MET A 491 -6.53 -13.75 -26.23
N LYS A 492 -6.84 -14.83 -26.95
CA LYS A 492 -6.92 -14.81 -28.42
C LYS A 492 -8.01 -13.88 -28.93
N VAL A 493 -9.21 -13.94 -28.35
CA VAL A 493 -10.33 -13.03 -28.71
C VAL A 493 -9.92 -11.57 -28.46
N SER A 494 -9.32 -11.35 -27.29
CA SER A 494 -8.92 -10.01 -26.82
C SER A 494 -7.75 -9.43 -27.61
N LEU A 495 -6.86 -10.28 -28.12
CA LEU A 495 -5.77 -9.88 -29.01
C LEU A 495 -6.33 -9.30 -30.32
N ASN A 496 -7.38 -9.91 -30.89
CA ASN A 496 -8.01 -9.38 -32.11
C ASN A 496 -8.60 -7.99 -31.86
N MET A 497 -9.27 -7.79 -30.71
CA MET A 497 -9.76 -6.48 -30.29
C MET A 497 -8.62 -5.46 -30.17
N ALA A 498 -7.49 -5.86 -29.58
CA ALA A 498 -6.33 -4.99 -29.40
C ALA A 498 -5.71 -4.60 -30.75
N LEU A 499 -5.63 -5.54 -31.71
CA LEU A 499 -5.08 -5.31 -33.04
C LEU A 499 -5.94 -4.34 -33.86
N GLU A 500 -7.27 -4.41 -33.76
CA GLU A 500 -8.17 -3.48 -34.45
C GLU A 500 -8.13 -2.06 -33.88
N ARG A 501 -7.74 -1.90 -32.61
CA ARG A 501 -7.79 -0.62 -31.88
C ARG A 501 -6.42 -0.13 -31.40
N MET A 502 -5.33 -0.59 -32.00
CA MET A 502 -3.96 -0.35 -31.53
C MET A 502 -3.57 1.12 -31.38
N ILE A 503 -4.01 2.01 -32.28
CA ILE A 503 -3.49 3.39 -32.34
C ILE A 503 -4.16 4.30 -31.31
N GLY A 504 -5.48 4.22 -31.18
CA GLY A 504 -6.27 5.14 -30.35
C GLY A 504 -6.78 4.54 -29.04
N GLY A 505 -6.74 3.21 -28.89
CA GLY A 505 -7.47 2.53 -27.82
C GLY A 505 -8.97 2.73 -27.95
N SER A 506 -9.71 2.24 -26.96
CA SER A 506 -11.17 2.36 -26.91
C SER A 506 -11.69 3.25 -25.78
N GLY A 507 -10.77 3.74 -24.95
CA GLY A 507 -11.04 4.52 -23.76
C GLY A 507 -10.89 3.68 -22.49
N SER A 508 -10.42 4.30 -21.42
CA SER A 508 -10.15 3.62 -20.15
C SER A 508 -11.43 3.01 -19.57
N GLY A 509 -11.38 1.77 -19.09
CA GLY A 509 -12.55 1.08 -18.51
C GLY A 509 -13.66 0.69 -19.50
N SER A 510 -13.45 0.82 -20.82
CA SER A 510 -14.44 0.44 -21.84
C SER A 510 -14.37 -1.04 -22.25
N TYR A 511 -13.43 -1.80 -21.69
CA TYR A 511 -13.10 -3.15 -22.13
C TYR A 511 -14.32 -4.10 -22.13
N ASP A 512 -15.04 -4.21 -21.01
CA ASP A 512 -16.17 -5.12 -20.88
C ASP A 512 -17.31 -4.77 -21.84
N TYR A 513 -17.56 -3.48 -22.04
CA TYR A 513 -18.57 -3.01 -23.00
C TYR A 513 -18.26 -3.49 -24.41
N ILE A 514 -17.00 -3.42 -24.83
CA ILE A 514 -16.58 -3.81 -26.18
C ILE A 514 -16.52 -5.32 -26.30
N TYR A 515 -16.10 -6.01 -25.24
CA TYR A 515 -15.99 -7.46 -25.24
C TYR A 515 -17.31 -8.15 -25.64
N THR A 516 -18.45 -7.64 -25.17
CA THR A 516 -19.78 -8.16 -25.56
C THR A 516 -20.05 -8.11 -27.06
N GLN A 517 -19.44 -7.18 -27.80
CA GLN A 517 -19.59 -7.06 -29.26
C GLN A 517 -18.77 -8.12 -30.01
N TYR A 518 -17.65 -8.58 -29.43
CA TYR A 518 -16.77 -9.58 -30.04
C TYR A 518 -17.13 -11.01 -29.62
N ASN A 519 -17.86 -11.16 -28.53
CA ASN A 519 -18.33 -12.45 -28.03
C ASN A 519 -19.85 -12.62 -28.28
N ALA A 520 -20.26 -12.51 -29.55
CA ALA A 520 -21.67 -12.56 -29.96
C ALA A 520 -22.39 -13.87 -29.58
N GLU A 521 -21.63 -14.96 -29.34
CA GLU A 521 -22.16 -16.26 -28.94
C GLU A 521 -22.21 -16.45 -27.40
N GLY A 522 -21.64 -15.53 -26.61
CA GLY A 522 -21.67 -15.59 -25.14
C GLY A 522 -20.87 -16.74 -24.51
N ILE A 523 -20.01 -17.42 -25.28
CA ILE A 523 -19.38 -18.69 -24.88
C ILE A 523 -18.15 -18.45 -23.99
N VAL A 524 -17.47 -17.31 -24.14
CA VAL A 524 -16.16 -17.06 -23.50
C VAL A 524 -16.25 -15.88 -22.49
N PRO A 525 -15.71 -15.99 -21.26
CA PRO A 525 -15.64 -14.87 -20.32
C PRO A 525 -14.64 -13.80 -20.76
N ALA A 526 -14.81 -12.55 -20.31
CA ALA A 526 -13.99 -11.38 -20.67
C ALA A 526 -12.48 -11.53 -20.35
N SER A 527 -11.59 -10.82 -21.08
CA SER A 527 -10.12 -10.94 -20.86
C SER A 527 -9.75 -10.74 -19.43
N ARG A 528 -8.94 -11.69 -18.99
CA ARG A 528 -8.21 -11.59 -17.75
C ARG A 528 -6.80 -11.02 -17.97
N SER A 529 -6.24 -10.87 -19.18
CA SER A 529 -4.85 -10.38 -19.28
C SER A 529 -4.71 -8.87 -19.15
N THR A 530 -3.95 -8.41 -18.15
CA THR A 530 -3.71 -6.97 -17.90
C THR A 530 -3.05 -6.27 -19.08
N TYR A 531 -2.09 -6.91 -19.74
CA TYR A 531 -1.36 -6.31 -20.87
C TYR A 531 -2.26 -6.14 -22.09
N ILE A 532 -3.08 -7.14 -22.39
CA ILE A 532 -4.01 -7.09 -23.52
C ILE A 532 -5.10 -6.05 -23.22
N GLN A 533 -5.66 -6.04 -22.01
CA GLN A 533 -6.64 -5.04 -21.61
C GLN A 533 -6.09 -3.62 -21.69
N THR A 534 -4.88 -3.39 -21.18
CA THR A 534 -4.22 -2.07 -21.29
C THR A 534 -4.03 -1.67 -22.76
N SER A 535 -3.77 -2.63 -23.64
CA SER A 535 -3.64 -2.39 -25.09
C SER A 535 -4.98 -2.07 -25.76
N VAL A 536 -6.08 -2.71 -25.34
CA VAL A 536 -7.42 -2.40 -25.85
C VAL A 536 -7.86 -1.01 -25.37
N GLU A 537 -7.70 -0.71 -24.08
CA GLU A 537 -8.19 0.52 -23.48
C GLU A 537 -7.38 1.76 -23.86
N LEU A 538 -6.05 1.67 -23.83
CA LEU A 538 -5.14 2.81 -24.03
C LEU A 538 -4.32 2.73 -25.33
N GLY A 539 -4.51 1.67 -26.12
CA GLY A 539 -3.72 1.43 -27.32
C GLY A 539 -2.28 0.98 -27.03
N ILE A 540 -1.51 0.83 -28.10
CA ILE A 540 -0.09 0.45 -28.07
C ILE A 540 0.75 1.49 -27.31
N ILE A 541 0.36 2.76 -27.37
CA ILE A 541 1.05 3.86 -26.68
C ILE A 541 0.94 3.68 -25.16
N GLY A 542 -0.25 3.37 -24.65
CA GLY A 542 -0.47 3.07 -23.23
C GLY A 542 0.28 1.83 -22.77
N LEU A 543 0.25 0.75 -23.56
CA LEU A 543 1.02 -0.46 -23.26
C LEU A 543 2.53 -0.17 -23.19
N ILE A 544 3.08 0.57 -24.17
CA ILE A 544 4.50 0.94 -24.18
C ILE A 544 4.84 1.78 -22.96
N ALA A 545 4.01 2.76 -22.59
CA ALA A 545 4.24 3.59 -21.41
C ALA A 545 4.26 2.74 -20.12
N PHE A 546 3.33 1.79 -19.99
CA PHE A 546 3.31 0.86 -18.86
C PHE A 546 4.55 -0.04 -18.81
N LEU A 547 4.98 -0.58 -19.95
CA LEU A 547 6.21 -1.38 -20.06
C LEU A 547 7.47 -0.57 -19.74
N ILE A 548 7.52 0.72 -20.10
CA ILE A 548 8.62 1.62 -19.74
C ILE A 548 8.66 1.82 -18.21
N VAL A 549 7.51 2.00 -17.56
CA VAL A 549 7.44 2.09 -16.09
C VAL A 549 8.02 0.82 -15.44
N ILE A 550 7.59 -0.35 -15.90
CA ILE A 550 8.10 -1.64 -15.40
C ILE A 550 9.60 -1.78 -15.65
N TYR A 551 10.06 -1.48 -16.87
CA TYR A 551 11.47 -1.58 -17.23
C TYR A 551 12.34 -0.66 -16.36
N LEU A 552 11.95 0.60 -16.20
CA LEU A 552 12.66 1.55 -15.35
C LEU A 552 12.64 1.14 -13.88
N PHE A 553 11.52 0.59 -13.39
CA PHE A 553 11.43 0.02 -12.05
C PHE A 553 12.41 -1.14 -11.84
N ILE A 554 12.49 -2.07 -12.79
CA ILE A 554 13.42 -3.21 -12.74
C ILE A 554 14.85 -2.69 -12.71
N LYS A 555 15.22 -1.86 -13.68
CA LYS A 555 16.55 -1.23 -13.80
C LYS A 555 16.95 -0.49 -12.53
N CYS A 556 16.02 0.26 -11.97
CA CYS A 556 16.19 1.02 -10.74
C CYS A 556 16.54 0.12 -9.54
N ASN A 557 15.84 -1.00 -9.36
CA ASN A 557 16.12 -1.95 -8.27
C ASN A 557 17.43 -2.72 -8.49
N PHE A 558 17.71 -3.18 -9.71
CA PHE A 558 18.98 -3.86 -10.01
C PHE A 558 20.19 -2.96 -9.80
N SER A 559 20.12 -1.68 -10.18
CA SER A 559 21.18 -0.71 -9.89
C SER A 559 21.43 -0.53 -8.38
N LEU A 560 20.37 -0.56 -7.55
CA LEU A 560 20.49 -0.54 -6.09
C LEU A 560 21.19 -1.80 -5.57
N PHE A 561 20.77 -2.98 -6.03
CA PHE A 561 21.35 -4.27 -5.61
C PHE A 561 22.81 -4.40 -6.02
N ALA A 562 23.19 -3.92 -7.21
CA ALA A 562 24.57 -3.92 -7.69
C ALA A 562 25.48 -3.01 -6.86
N LYS A 563 25.01 -1.82 -6.47
CA LYS A 563 25.84 -0.82 -5.76
C LYS A 563 25.99 -1.09 -4.27
N GLN A 564 24.91 -1.47 -3.60
CA GLN A 564 24.89 -1.60 -2.13
C GLN A 564 24.87 -3.05 -1.65
N GLY A 565 24.74 -4.00 -2.57
CA GLY A 565 24.54 -5.41 -2.24
C GLY A 565 23.16 -5.69 -1.63
N VAL A 566 22.84 -6.97 -1.55
CA VAL A 566 21.65 -7.46 -0.85
C VAL A 566 22.05 -7.83 0.57
N GLY A 567 21.66 -6.99 1.52
CA GLY A 567 21.83 -7.23 2.96
C GLY A 567 20.56 -6.84 3.73
N GLN A 568 20.58 -6.98 5.06
CA GLN A 568 19.44 -6.64 5.94
C GLN A 568 18.89 -5.22 5.71
N LYS A 569 19.72 -4.31 5.19
CA LYS A 569 19.35 -2.93 4.87
C LYS A 569 18.44 -2.78 3.64
N ASN A 570 18.56 -3.66 2.64
CA ASN A 570 17.85 -3.57 1.35
C ASN A 570 16.78 -4.65 1.17
N ILE A 571 16.56 -5.48 2.19
CA ILE A 571 15.66 -6.63 2.11
C ILE A 571 14.20 -6.28 1.88
N TYR A 572 13.74 -5.10 2.31
CA TYR A 572 12.40 -4.60 1.97
C TYR A 572 12.26 -4.23 0.49
N SER A 573 13.34 -3.77 -0.15
CA SER A 573 13.34 -3.52 -1.61
C SER A 573 13.28 -4.83 -2.37
N VAL A 574 13.99 -5.86 -1.90
CA VAL A 574 13.94 -7.22 -2.47
C VAL A 574 12.54 -7.82 -2.30
N ALA A 575 11.91 -7.64 -1.14
CA ALA A 575 10.54 -8.08 -0.89
C ALA A 575 9.56 -7.46 -1.88
N GLY A 576 9.52 -6.12 -1.97
CA GLY A 576 8.59 -5.45 -2.89
C GLY A 576 8.87 -5.76 -4.35
N PHE A 577 10.14 -5.85 -4.75
CA PHE A 577 10.51 -6.28 -6.11
C PHE A 577 9.99 -7.68 -6.43
N SER A 578 10.12 -8.62 -5.50
CA SER A 578 9.68 -10.02 -5.71
C SER A 578 8.16 -10.13 -5.75
N GLY A 579 7.45 -9.40 -4.89
CA GLY A 579 5.99 -9.32 -4.92
C GLY A 579 5.46 -8.73 -6.23
N ILE A 580 6.01 -7.61 -6.66
CA ILE A 580 5.66 -6.98 -7.95
C ILE A 580 6.00 -7.91 -9.12
N ALA A 581 7.16 -8.57 -9.10
CA ALA A 581 7.51 -9.54 -10.14
C ALA A 581 6.52 -10.71 -10.20
N GLY A 582 6.10 -11.25 -9.06
CA GLY A 582 5.08 -12.30 -8.98
C GLY A 582 3.75 -11.88 -9.57
N VAL A 583 3.28 -10.69 -9.19
CA VAL A 583 2.07 -10.07 -9.72
C VAL A 583 2.18 -9.85 -11.24
N LEU A 584 3.32 -9.34 -11.75
CA LEU A 584 3.50 -9.09 -13.19
C LEU A 584 3.54 -10.38 -14.02
N ILE A 585 4.00 -11.50 -13.43
CA ILE A 585 3.89 -12.83 -14.06
C ILE A 585 2.42 -13.24 -14.13
N LEU A 586 1.69 -13.10 -13.02
CA LEU A 586 0.25 -13.40 -12.98
C LEU A 586 -0.56 -12.47 -13.90
N ALA A 587 -0.13 -11.22 -14.07
CA ALA A 587 -0.77 -10.21 -14.93
C ALA A 587 -0.83 -10.58 -16.42
N ASN A 588 -0.07 -11.59 -16.85
CA ASN A 588 -0.21 -12.17 -18.18
C ASN A 588 -1.55 -12.88 -18.36
N PHE A 589 -2.10 -13.39 -17.26
CA PHE A 589 -3.29 -14.23 -17.24
C PHE A 589 -4.43 -13.61 -16.46
N GLU A 590 -4.16 -12.73 -15.48
CA GLU A 590 -5.16 -12.10 -14.60
C GLU A 590 -5.11 -10.58 -14.63
N ASN A 591 -6.27 -9.95 -14.36
CA ASN A 591 -6.46 -8.52 -14.59
C ASN A 591 -6.18 -7.76 -13.29
N LEU A 592 -5.07 -7.03 -13.27
CA LEU A 592 -4.67 -6.21 -12.13
C LEU A 592 -5.65 -5.04 -11.89
N TRP A 593 -6.34 -4.58 -12.93
CA TRP A 593 -7.10 -3.33 -12.88
C TRP A 593 -8.58 -3.51 -12.54
N GLN A 594 -9.02 -4.74 -12.28
CA GLN A 594 -10.42 -5.04 -11.96
C GLN A 594 -10.81 -4.57 -10.56
N ASP A 595 -9.93 -4.77 -9.56
CA ASP A 595 -10.21 -4.40 -8.17
C ASP A 595 -9.51 -3.07 -7.80
N PRO A 596 -10.25 -2.04 -7.35
CA PRO A 596 -9.70 -0.74 -6.97
C PRO A 596 -8.69 -0.83 -5.82
N HIS A 597 -8.87 -1.75 -4.87
CA HIS A 597 -7.94 -1.95 -3.76
C HIS A 597 -6.59 -2.45 -4.27
N PHE A 598 -6.61 -3.32 -5.29
CA PHE A 598 -5.38 -3.82 -5.88
C PHE A 598 -4.65 -2.74 -6.68
N ILE A 599 -5.36 -1.90 -7.46
CA ILE A 599 -4.77 -0.74 -8.14
C ILE A 599 -3.99 0.12 -7.15
N PHE A 600 -4.61 0.47 -6.02
CA PHE A 600 -3.95 1.23 -4.96
C PHE A 600 -2.74 0.48 -4.37
N ALA A 601 -2.91 -0.79 -4.02
CA ALA A 601 -1.84 -1.62 -3.45
C ALA A 601 -0.61 -1.73 -4.37
N PHE A 602 -0.82 -1.90 -5.69
CA PHE A 602 0.24 -1.97 -6.69
C PHE A 602 1.08 -0.69 -6.72
N TRP A 603 0.42 0.49 -6.77
CA TRP A 603 1.11 1.78 -6.73
C TRP A 603 1.79 2.05 -5.38
N VAL A 604 1.22 1.54 -4.28
CA VAL A 604 1.85 1.58 -2.96
C VAL A 604 3.15 0.78 -2.93
N ALA A 605 3.13 -0.46 -3.43
CA ALA A 605 4.31 -1.32 -3.47
C ALA A 605 5.42 -0.73 -4.37
N LEU A 606 5.06 -0.26 -5.57
CA LEU A 606 5.99 0.42 -6.48
C LEU A 606 6.60 1.65 -5.82
N GLY A 607 5.76 2.52 -5.25
CA GLY A 607 6.20 3.73 -4.57
C GLY A 607 7.13 3.42 -3.40
N LEU A 608 6.81 2.41 -2.59
CA LEU A 608 7.60 2.05 -1.41
C LEU A 608 9.01 1.56 -1.81
N CYS A 609 9.12 0.73 -2.85
CA CYS A 609 10.41 0.31 -3.40
C CYS A 609 11.25 1.51 -3.87
N MET A 610 10.62 2.44 -4.59
CA MET A 610 11.28 3.65 -5.08
C MET A 610 11.71 4.58 -3.93
N ALA A 611 10.88 4.74 -2.90
CA ALA A 611 11.19 5.51 -1.69
C ALA A 611 12.40 4.93 -0.93
N ILE A 612 12.46 3.59 -0.78
CA ILE A 612 13.58 2.90 -0.14
C ILE A 612 14.88 3.20 -0.88
N LYS A 613 14.88 3.12 -2.22
CA LYS A 613 16.06 3.47 -3.01
C LYS A 613 16.48 4.92 -2.79
N ARG A 614 15.55 5.88 -2.88
CA ARG A 614 15.86 7.32 -2.70
C ARG A 614 16.54 7.58 -1.37
N GLN A 615 15.96 7.01 -0.31
CA GLN A 615 16.51 7.09 1.03
C GLN A 615 17.93 6.52 1.12
N ARG A 616 18.22 5.44 0.40
CA ARG A 616 19.55 4.81 0.37
C ARG A 616 20.58 5.60 -0.42
N LEU A 617 20.19 6.13 -1.58
CA LEU A 617 21.08 6.95 -2.41
C LEU A 617 21.36 8.31 -1.76
N SER A 618 20.39 8.91 -1.07
CA SER A 618 20.61 10.19 -0.38
C SER A 618 21.60 10.04 0.78
N VAL A 619 21.52 8.95 1.54
CA VAL A 619 22.48 8.65 2.62
C VAL A 619 23.89 8.46 2.06
N GLN A 620 24.03 7.77 0.93
CA GLN A 620 25.33 7.54 0.29
C GLN A 620 25.95 8.85 -0.22
N ARG A 621 25.19 9.68 -0.93
CA ARG A 621 25.66 10.99 -1.41
C ARG A 621 26.12 11.90 -0.27
N GLY A 622 25.40 11.88 0.87
CA GLY A 622 25.80 12.63 2.06
C GLY A 622 27.13 12.15 2.67
N TYR A 623 27.37 10.83 2.67
CA TYR A 623 28.62 10.26 3.14
C TYR A 623 29.80 10.60 2.22
N ASP A 624 29.61 10.49 0.90
CA ASP A 624 30.64 10.82 -0.08
C ASP A 624 31.04 12.31 -0.01
N GLN A 625 30.06 13.21 0.19
CA GLN A 625 30.33 14.64 0.38
C GLN A 625 31.06 14.95 1.69
N TYR A 626 30.79 14.21 2.77
CA TYR A 626 31.52 14.35 4.04
C TYR A 626 32.98 13.91 3.87
N LEU A 627 33.22 12.81 3.16
CA LEU A 627 34.58 12.34 2.89
C LEU A 627 35.37 13.32 2.01
N LEU A 628 34.73 13.92 0.99
CA LEU A 628 35.37 14.92 0.13
C LEU A 628 35.68 16.25 0.83
N LYS A 629 34.96 16.58 1.91
CA LYS A 629 35.22 17.80 2.70
C LYS A 629 36.27 17.61 3.80
N ASN A 630 36.47 16.37 4.26
CA ASN A 630 37.28 16.06 5.44
C ASN A 630 38.46 15.11 5.15
N GLY A 631 38.70 14.76 3.89
CA GLY A 631 39.84 14.02 3.40
C GLY A 631 40.51 14.78 2.28
#